data_AF-A0A512IFN9-F1
#
_entry.id   AF-A0A512IFN9-F1
#
_cell.length_a   1.000
_cell.length_b   1.000
_cell.length_c   1.000
_cell.angle_alpha   90.00
_cell.angle_beta   90.00
_cell.angle_gamma   90.00
#
_symmetry.space_group_name_H-M   'P 1'
#
loop_
_entity.id
_entity.type
_entity.pdbx_description
1 polymer ?
#
loop_
_entity_poly.entity_id
_entity_poly.type
_entity_poly.pdbx_seq_one_letter_code
_entity_poly.pdbx_strand_id
1 'polypeptide(L)'
;MLALVGIEGIGWISDPRTALGSIILLHVWTFGAPMIIFLAGLRQIPTMYYEAASIDGAGKVTQFFRITLPLLSPIIFFNLVLQIIQAFQSFTQAFIVSGGRGGPSDSTMFFTLYLYQTGFGQFDMGYAAAMAWLLLVIIGAFTALNFIASKYWVFYDD
;
A
#
# COMPACT_ATOMS: atom_id res chain seq x y z
N MET A 1 -13.60 -10.33 29.54
CA MET A 1 -13.40 -9.22 30.50
C MET A 1 -14.17 -7.94 30.14
N LEU A 2 -14.38 -7.60 28.86
CA LEU A 2 -15.24 -6.44 28.47
C LEU A 2 -16.76 -6.71 28.60
N ALA A 3 -17.19 -7.95 28.38
CA ALA A 3 -18.59 -8.38 28.54
C ALA A 3 -19.11 -8.31 30.00
N LEU A 4 -18.20 -8.24 30.98
CA LEU A 4 -18.57 -8.08 32.40
C LEU A 4 -19.02 -6.65 32.75
N VAL A 5 -18.80 -5.68 31.85
CA VAL A 5 -19.13 -4.26 32.04
C VAL A 5 -20.25 -3.81 31.09
N GLY A 6 -21.00 -4.75 30.49
CA GLY A 6 -22.16 -4.43 29.63
C GLY A 6 -21.81 -3.78 28.28
N ILE A 7 -20.53 -3.72 27.92
CA ILE A 7 -20.09 -3.26 26.60
C ILE A 7 -20.08 -4.48 25.68
N GLU A 8 -21.06 -4.58 24.78
CA GLU A 8 -20.97 -5.47 23.62
C GLU A 8 -19.77 -5.02 22.79
N GLY A 9 -18.71 -5.82 22.80
CA GLY A 9 -17.51 -5.53 22.03
C GLY A 9 -17.85 -5.47 20.55
N ILE A 10 -17.53 -4.36 19.90
CA ILE A 10 -17.68 -4.24 18.45
C ILE A 10 -16.86 -5.35 17.79
N GLY A 11 -17.51 -6.12 16.91
CA GLY A 11 -16.88 -7.15 16.12
C GLY A 11 -15.95 -6.54 15.09
N TRP A 12 -14.68 -6.27 15.43
CA TRP A 12 -13.70 -5.65 14.54
C TRP A 12 -13.51 -6.38 13.21
N ILE A 13 -13.67 -7.71 13.23
CA ILE A 13 -13.53 -8.59 12.07
C ILE A 13 -14.89 -9.10 11.58
N SER A 14 -15.86 -9.24 12.50
CA SER A 14 -17.15 -9.87 12.24
C SER A 14 -18.27 -8.90 11.82
N ASP A 15 -18.10 -7.58 11.95
CA ASP A 15 -19.02 -6.58 11.39
C ASP A 15 -18.47 -6.05 10.05
N PRO A 16 -19.24 -6.09 8.94
CA PRO A 16 -18.83 -5.55 7.64
C PRO A 16 -18.35 -4.10 7.70
N ARG A 17 -18.91 -3.29 8.62
CA ARG A 17 -18.60 -1.86 8.75
C ARG A 17 -17.21 -1.60 9.33
N THR A 18 -16.66 -2.55 10.09
CA THR A 18 -15.35 -2.43 10.75
C THR A 18 -14.28 -3.30 10.11
N ALA A 19 -14.67 -4.41 9.47
CA ALA A 19 -13.74 -5.38 8.86
C ALA A 19 -12.77 -4.74 7.87
N LEU A 20 -13.25 -3.84 7.00
CA LEU A 20 -12.42 -3.14 6.02
C LEU A 20 -11.42 -2.19 6.71
N GLY A 21 -11.85 -1.49 7.76
CA GLY A 21 -10.96 -0.61 8.55
C GLY A 21 -9.87 -1.40 9.27
N SER A 22 -10.19 -2.58 9.81
CA SER A 22 -9.21 -3.48 10.40
C SER A 22 -8.18 -3.98 9.39
N ILE A 23 -8.59 -4.30 8.16
CA ILE A 23 -7.68 -4.67 7.07
C ILE A 23 -6.75 -3.50 6.71
N ILE A 24 -7.29 -2.28 6.58
CA ILE A 24 -6.47 -1.08 6.32
C ILE A 24 -5.42 -0.89 7.42
N LEU A 25 -5.80 -1.01 8.70
CA LEU A 25 -4.86 -0.88 9.81
C LEU A 25 -3.76 -1.95 9.77
N LEU A 26 -4.09 -3.20 9.44
CA LEU A 26 -3.09 -4.26 9.26
C LEU A 26 -2.14 -3.95 8.11
N HIS A 27 -2.63 -3.40 7.00
CA HIS A 27 -1.76 -2.97 5.90
C HIS A 27 -0.83 -1.83 6.30
N VAL A 28 -1.35 -0.80 6.96
CA VAL A 28 -0.55 0.34 7.44
C VAL A 28 0.49 -0.12 8.46
N TRP A 29 0.15 -1.07 9.34
CA TRP A 29 1.10 -1.68 10.28
C TRP A 29 2.29 -2.34 9.58
N THR A 30 2.07 -2.95 8.40
CA THR A 30 3.13 -3.62 7.64
C THR A 30 4.02 -2.66 6.82
N PHE A 31 3.88 -1.34 6.96
CA PHE A 31 4.64 -0.33 6.20
C PHE A 31 6.14 -0.21 6.59
N GLY A 32 6.68 -1.15 7.37
CA GLY A 32 8.06 -1.10 7.84
C GLY A 32 9.13 -1.14 6.74
N ALA A 33 8.98 -2.03 5.74
CA ALA A 33 9.96 -2.16 4.66
C ALA A 33 10.09 -0.89 3.78
N PRO A 34 8.98 -0.28 3.28
CA PRO A 34 9.03 1.01 2.59
C PRO A 34 9.72 2.12 3.40
N MET A 35 9.54 2.13 4.73
CA MET A 35 10.17 3.13 5.60
C MET A 35 11.70 3.02 5.58
N ILE A 36 12.25 1.80 5.53
CA ILE A 36 13.70 1.60 5.40
C ILE A 36 14.22 2.17 4.08
N ILE A 37 13.46 1.99 3.00
CA ILE A 37 13.79 2.54 1.68
C ILE A 37 13.78 4.08 1.72
N PHE A 38 12.78 4.68 2.37
CA PHE A 38 12.75 6.13 2.59
C PHE A 38 13.94 6.62 3.40
N LEU A 39 14.32 5.92 4.47
CA LEU A 39 15.46 6.28 5.30
C LEU A 39 16.78 6.21 4.51
N ALA A 40 16.96 5.17 3.69
CA ALA A 40 18.12 5.03 2.82
C ALA A 40 18.19 6.17 1.78
N GLY A 41 17.03 6.59 1.26
CA GLY A 41 16.91 7.73 0.38
C GLY A 41 17.25 9.07 1.05
N LEU A 42 16.72 9.30 2.25
CA LEU A 42 16.99 10.50 3.04
C LEU A 42 18.47 10.66 3.36
N ARG A 43 19.17 9.55 3.63
CA ARG A 43 20.62 9.55 3.90
C ARG A 43 21.47 9.91 2.69
N GLN A 44 20.94 9.80 1.47
CA GLN A 44 21.66 10.16 0.25
C GLN A 44 21.62 11.66 -0.03
N ILE A 45 20.68 12.41 0.58
CA ILE A 45 20.56 13.86 0.38
C ILE A 45 21.73 14.56 1.09
N PRO A 46 22.61 15.27 0.36
CA PRO A 46 23.73 15.99 0.95
C PRO A 46 23.28 17.04 1.97
N THR A 47 23.96 17.12 3.12
CA THR A 47 23.64 18.09 4.19
C THR A 47 23.82 19.55 3.75
N MET A 48 24.69 19.79 2.76
CA MET A 48 24.97 21.12 2.19
C MET A 48 23.71 21.84 1.70
N TYR A 49 22.71 21.13 1.16
CA TYR A 49 21.46 21.76 0.72
C TYR A 49 20.68 22.35 1.90
N TYR A 50 20.67 21.66 3.04
CA TYR A 50 20.00 22.13 4.25
C TYR A 50 20.76 23.27 4.92
N GLU A 51 22.10 23.24 4.90
CA GLU A 51 22.95 24.31 5.43
C GLU A 51 22.79 25.59 4.61
N ALA A 52 22.88 25.50 3.28
CA ALA A 52 22.66 26.63 2.37
C ALA A 52 21.27 27.24 2.55
N ALA A 53 20.23 26.40 2.58
CA ALA A 53 18.87 26.88 2.81
C ALA A 53 18.67 27.53 4.19
N SER A 54 19.41 27.07 5.21
CA SER A 54 19.36 27.69 6.54
C SER A 54 20.03 29.07 6.55
N ILE A 55 21.12 29.24 5.78
CA ILE A 55 21.78 30.54 5.58
C ILE A 55 20.84 31.52 4.86
N ASP A 56 20.08 31.03 3.88
CA ASP A 56 19.04 31.80 3.17
C ASP A 56 17.76 32.06 3.99
N GLY A 57 17.73 31.64 5.27
CA GLY A 57 16.59 31.87 6.17
C GLY A 57 15.40 30.94 5.96
N ALA A 58 15.55 29.85 5.19
CA ALA A 58 14.48 28.88 4.98
C ALA A 58 14.21 28.04 6.23
N GLY A 59 12.96 28.09 6.73
CA GLY A 59 12.51 27.24 7.83
C GLY A 59 12.34 25.76 7.46
N LYS A 60 12.13 24.90 8.46
CA LYS A 60 12.02 23.43 8.28
C LYS A 60 10.92 22.99 7.30
N VAL A 61 9.78 23.67 7.29
CA VAL A 61 8.68 23.38 6.35
C VAL A 61 9.11 23.68 4.91
N THR A 62 9.76 24.83 4.70
CA THR A 62 10.30 25.20 3.39
C THR A 62 11.36 24.22 2.92
N GLN A 63 12.28 23.82 3.81
CA GLN A 63 13.29 22.79 3.52
C GLN A 63 12.64 21.45 3.12
N PHE A 64 11.61 21.01 3.83
CA PHE A 64 10.91 19.76 3.52
C PHE A 64 10.28 19.79 2.12
N PHE A 65 9.49 20.81 1.80
CA PHE A 65 8.78 20.86 0.51
C PHE A 65 9.66 21.26 -0.68
N ARG A 66 10.75 22.00 -0.46
CA ARG A 66 11.63 22.48 -1.56
C ARG A 66 12.91 21.69 -1.74
N ILE A 67 13.35 20.91 -0.74
CA ILE A 67 14.60 20.15 -0.79
C ILE A 67 14.29 18.68 -0.60
N THR A 68 13.74 18.30 0.55
CA THR A 68 13.54 16.88 0.89
C THR A 68 12.58 16.19 -0.06
N LEU A 69 11.40 16.76 -0.29
CA LEU A 69 10.34 16.15 -1.10
C LEU A 69 10.75 16.00 -2.59
N PRO A 70 11.31 17.02 -3.26
CA PRO A 70 11.77 16.89 -4.64
C PRO A 70 12.93 15.89 -4.80
N LEU A 71 13.94 15.95 -3.93
CA LEU A 71 15.11 15.05 -4.00
C LEU A 71 14.75 13.60 -3.62
N LEU A 72 13.72 13.40 -2.81
CA LEU A 72 13.16 12.06 -2.54
C LEU A 72 12.21 11.56 -3.63
N SER A 73 11.81 12.38 -4.60
CA SER A 73 10.77 12.01 -5.57
C SER A 73 11.03 10.68 -6.30
N PRO A 74 12.26 10.29 -6.68
CA PRO A 74 12.51 8.99 -7.29
C PRO A 74 12.24 7.82 -6.33
N ILE A 75 12.59 8.00 -5.05
CA ILE A 75 12.37 7.00 -3.98
C ILE A 75 10.89 6.89 -3.62
N ILE A 76 10.17 8.03 -3.57
CA ILE A 76 8.72 8.07 -3.39
C ILE A 76 8.04 7.31 -4.54
N PHE A 77 8.43 7.59 -5.78
CA PHE A 77 7.89 6.92 -6.96
C PHE A 77 8.13 5.40 -6.92
N PHE A 78 9.36 4.98 -6.63
CA PHE A 78 9.69 3.56 -6.50
C PHE A 78 8.82 2.86 -5.45
N ASN A 79 8.71 3.43 -4.26
CA ASN A 79 7.85 2.89 -3.21
C ASN A 79 6.38 2.89 -3.62
N LEU A 80 5.89 3.94 -4.27
CA LEU A 80 4.51 4.04 -4.74
C LEU A 80 4.17 2.90 -5.71
N VAL A 81 5.03 2.63 -6.69
CA VAL A 81 4.84 1.54 -7.65
C VAL A 81 4.76 0.19 -6.92
N LEU A 82 5.70 -0.08 -6.02
CA LEU A 82 5.69 -1.33 -5.24
C LEU A 82 4.42 -1.47 -4.40
N GLN A 83 3.98 -0.38 -3.77
CA GLN A 83 2.80 -0.41 -2.91
C GLN A 83 1.51 -0.59 -3.67
N ILE A 84 1.40 -0.05 -4.89
CA ILE A 84 0.26 -0.30 -5.77
C ILE A 84 0.22 -1.80 -6.16
N ILE A 85 1.36 -2.37 -6.54
CA ILE A 85 1.45 -3.81 -6.86
C ILE A 85 1.01 -4.66 -5.66
N GLN A 86 1.54 -4.36 -4.46
CA GLN A 86 1.21 -5.08 -3.23
C GLN A 86 -0.25 -4.91 -2.82
N ALA A 87 -0.85 -3.74 -3.04
CA ALA A 87 -2.27 -3.52 -2.74
C ALA A 87 -3.17 -4.42 -3.59
N PHE A 88 -2.89 -4.54 -4.90
CA PHE A 88 -3.61 -5.47 -5.78
C PHE A 88 -3.35 -6.94 -5.44
N GLN A 89 -2.17 -7.25 -4.88
CA GLN A 89 -1.79 -8.60 -4.45
C GLN A 89 -2.20 -8.91 -3.00
N SER A 90 -2.97 -8.05 -2.34
CA SER A 90 -3.40 -8.28 -0.96
C SER A 90 -4.26 -9.53 -0.85
N PHE A 91 -3.69 -10.60 -0.32
CA PHE A 91 -4.36 -11.88 -0.10
C PHE A 91 -4.39 -12.24 1.38
N THR A 92 -3.23 -12.21 2.03
CA THR A 92 -3.06 -12.71 3.40
C THR A 92 -3.99 -12.03 4.41
N GLN A 93 -4.06 -10.70 4.39
CA GLN A 93 -4.92 -9.93 5.28
C GLN A 93 -6.40 -10.25 5.03
N ALA A 94 -6.80 -10.29 3.75
CA ALA A 94 -8.16 -10.62 3.34
C ALA A 94 -8.56 -12.05 3.74
N PHE A 95 -7.69 -13.03 3.53
CA PHE A 95 -7.91 -14.42 3.88
C PHE A 95 -8.05 -14.61 5.39
N ILE A 96 -7.14 -14.02 6.19
CA ILE A 96 -7.13 -14.15 7.64
C ILE A 96 -8.39 -13.51 8.26
N VAL A 97 -8.73 -12.28 7.86
CA VAL A 97 -9.87 -11.55 8.41
C VAL A 97 -11.19 -12.22 8.03
N SER A 98 -11.31 -12.73 6.80
CA SER A 98 -12.56 -13.31 6.31
C SER A 98 -12.71 -14.81 6.52
N GLY A 99 -11.72 -15.48 7.12
CA GLY A 99 -11.66 -16.94 7.18
C GLY A 99 -11.66 -17.60 5.80
N GLY A 100 -11.08 -16.93 4.80
CA GLY A 100 -11.01 -17.39 3.41
C GLY A 100 -12.30 -17.27 2.62
N ARG A 101 -13.37 -16.65 3.15
CA ARG A 101 -14.68 -16.54 2.49
C ARG A 101 -15.02 -15.14 1.97
N GLY A 102 -14.18 -14.14 2.21
CA GLY A 102 -14.42 -12.75 1.82
C GLY A 102 -15.48 -12.01 2.65
N GLY A 103 -16.03 -12.67 3.66
CA GLY A 103 -17.05 -12.10 4.53
C GLY A 103 -16.52 -11.12 5.60
N PRO A 104 -17.45 -10.42 6.28
CA PRO A 104 -18.91 -10.62 6.19
C PRO A 104 -19.56 -9.85 5.02
N SER A 105 -20.54 -10.47 4.34
CA SER A 105 -21.22 -9.90 3.16
C SER A 105 -20.29 -9.44 2.01
N ASP A 106 -19.27 -10.24 1.70
CA ASP A 106 -18.25 -9.94 0.66
C ASP A 106 -17.46 -8.63 0.87
N SER A 107 -17.55 -8.00 2.05
CA SER A 107 -16.91 -6.72 2.34
C SER A 107 -15.39 -6.76 2.28
N THR A 108 -14.79 -7.95 2.29
CA THR A 108 -13.35 -8.18 2.19
C THR A 108 -13.02 -9.17 1.07
N MET A 109 -13.87 -9.25 0.04
CA MET A 109 -13.63 -10.11 -1.11
C MET A 109 -12.66 -9.43 -2.09
N PHE A 110 -11.36 -9.56 -1.80
CA PHE A 110 -10.31 -9.10 -2.69
C PHE A 110 -10.22 -9.99 -3.93
N PHE A 111 -9.79 -9.43 -5.07
CA PHE A 111 -9.67 -10.17 -6.33
C PHE A 111 -8.80 -11.42 -6.19
N THR A 112 -7.70 -11.32 -5.46
CA THR A 112 -6.77 -12.42 -5.14
C THR A 112 -7.43 -13.52 -4.31
N LEU A 113 -8.31 -13.15 -3.38
CA LEU A 113 -9.05 -14.11 -2.56
C LEU A 113 -10.10 -14.85 -3.40
N TYR A 114 -10.79 -14.13 -4.28
CA TYR A 114 -11.73 -14.72 -5.21
C TYR A 114 -11.03 -15.67 -6.20
N LEU A 115 -9.88 -15.27 -6.76
CA LEU A 115 -9.03 -16.13 -7.59
C LEU A 115 -8.65 -17.43 -6.86
N TYR A 116 -8.22 -17.30 -5.60
CA TYR A 116 -7.89 -18.45 -4.76
C TYR A 116 -9.09 -19.39 -4.56
N GLN A 117 -10.27 -18.85 -4.25
CA GLN A 117 -11.48 -19.65 -4.07
C GLN A 117 -11.87 -20.39 -5.36
N THR A 118 -11.77 -19.75 -6.52
CA THR A 118 -12.09 -20.39 -7.79
C THR A 118 -11.09 -21.48 -8.15
N GLY A 119 -9.79 -21.22 -8.00
CA GLY A 119 -8.76 -22.19 -8.34
C GLY A 119 -8.67 -23.36 -7.35
N PHE A 120 -8.64 -23.07 -6.05
CA PHE A 120 -8.37 -24.06 -5.01
C PHE A 120 -9.59 -24.51 -4.23
N GLY A 121 -10.67 -23.72 -4.20
CA GLY A 121 -11.94 -24.10 -3.57
C GLY A 121 -12.89 -24.82 -4.53
N GLN A 122 -13.09 -24.25 -5.72
CA GLN A 122 -13.99 -24.79 -6.76
C GLN A 122 -13.26 -25.71 -7.76
N PHE A 123 -11.93 -25.75 -7.73
CA PHE A 123 -11.08 -26.51 -8.65
C PHE A 123 -11.21 -26.11 -10.13
N ASP A 124 -11.73 -24.92 -10.42
CA ASP A 124 -11.76 -24.36 -11.78
C ASP A 124 -10.44 -23.64 -12.09
N MET A 125 -9.40 -24.44 -12.30
CA MET A 125 -8.04 -23.94 -12.54
C MET A 125 -7.92 -23.18 -13.87
N GLY A 126 -8.72 -23.53 -14.88
CA GLY A 126 -8.72 -22.83 -16.17
C GLY A 126 -9.21 -21.40 -16.02
N TYR A 127 -10.34 -21.22 -15.35
CA TYR A 127 -10.87 -19.89 -15.08
C TYR A 127 -9.99 -19.10 -14.10
N ALA A 128 -9.48 -19.73 -13.04
CA ALA A 128 -8.57 -19.07 -12.10
C ALA A 128 -7.27 -18.59 -12.77
N ALA A 129 -6.73 -19.35 -13.73
CA ALA A 129 -5.57 -18.93 -14.51
C ALA A 129 -5.89 -17.71 -15.39
N ALA A 130 -7.07 -17.65 -16.01
CA ALA A 130 -7.52 -16.48 -16.77
C ALA A 130 -7.65 -15.25 -15.88
N MET A 131 -8.17 -15.41 -14.66
CA MET A 131 -8.23 -14.33 -13.66
C MET A 131 -6.83 -13.83 -13.26
N ALA A 132 -5.86 -14.73 -13.10
CA ALA A 132 -4.48 -14.37 -12.78
C ALA A 132 -3.85 -13.50 -13.88
N TRP A 133 -4.06 -13.88 -15.14
CA TRP A 133 -3.61 -13.09 -16.29
C TRP A 133 -4.29 -11.73 -16.36
N LEU A 134 -5.60 -11.67 -16.10
CA LEU A 134 -6.31 -10.40 -16.04
C LEU A 134 -5.75 -9.49 -14.94
N LEU A 135 -5.47 -10.02 -13.75
CA LEU A 135 -4.85 -9.28 -12.65
C LEU A 135 -3.48 -8.74 -13.05
N LEU A 136 -2.66 -9.54 -13.74
CA LEU A 136 -1.36 -9.11 -14.25
C LEU A 136 -1.51 -7.92 -15.21
N VAL A 137 -2.47 -7.97 -16.13
CA VAL A 137 -2.74 -6.86 -17.07
C VAL A 137 -3.17 -5.61 -16.31
N ILE A 138 -4.05 -5.73 -15.31
CA ILE A 138 -4.49 -4.61 -14.48
C ILE A 138 -3.30 -3.99 -13.75
N ILE A 139 -2.50 -4.79 -13.05
CA ILE A 139 -1.31 -4.31 -12.35
C ILE A 139 -0.37 -3.62 -13.33
N GLY A 140 -0.08 -4.25 -14.47
CA GLY A 140 0.77 -3.69 -15.52
C GLY A 140 0.25 -2.36 -16.06
N ALA A 141 -1.05 -2.21 -16.25
CA ALA A 141 -1.67 -0.96 -16.70
C ALA A 141 -1.52 0.16 -15.66
N PHE A 142 -1.77 -0.12 -14.38
CA PHE A 142 -1.58 0.85 -13.29
C PHE A 142 -0.10 1.22 -13.11
N THR A 143 0.81 0.25 -13.22
CA THR A 143 2.25 0.49 -13.20
C THR A 143 2.66 1.37 -14.39
N ALA A 144 2.23 1.06 -15.61
CA ALA A 144 2.51 1.88 -16.79
C ALA A 144 1.98 3.31 -16.64
N LEU A 145 0.76 3.48 -16.12
CA LEU A 145 0.19 4.80 -15.82
C LEU A 145 1.05 5.57 -14.81
N ASN A 146 1.53 4.90 -13.76
CA ASN A 146 2.44 5.50 -12.78
C ASN A 146 3.75 5.96 -13.43
N PHE A 147 4.35 5.15 -14.31
CA PHE A 147 5.55 5.52 -15.07
C PHE A 147 5.31 6.66 -16.07
N ILE A 148 4.11 6.79 -16.61
CA ILE A 148 3.76 7.94 -17.46
C ILE A 148 3.63 9.20 -16.59
N ALA A 149 2.96 9.07 -15.42
CA ALA A 149 2.80 10.17 -14.48
C ALA A 149 4.14 10.64 -13.91
N SER A 150 5.10 9.74 -13.64
CA SER A 150 6.39 10.06 -13.02
C SER A 150 7.19 11.10 -13.79
N LYS A 151 7.05 11.15 -15.12
CA LYS A 151 7.68 12.17 -15.98
C LYS A 151 7.34 13.62 -15.58
N TYR A 152 6.24 13.84 -14.87
CA TYR A 152 5.78 15.19 -14.50
C TYR A 152 6.20 15.64 -13.10
N TRP A 153 6.61 14.72 -12.21
CA TRP A 153 6.85 15.04 -10.79
C TRP A 153 8.07 14.36 -10.17
N VAL A 154 8.74 13.46 -10.90
CA VAL A 154 9.99 12.83 -10.47
C VAL A 154 11.16 13.58 -11.08
N PHE A 155 12.03 14.10 -10.22
CA PHE A 155 13.25 14.79 -10.58
C PHE A 155 14.42 13.83 -10.35
N TYR A 156 15.15 13.53 -11.42
CA TYR A 156 16.43 12.85 -11.33
C TYR A 156 17.51 13.93 -11.27
N ASP A 157 18.44 13.80 -10.32
CA ASP A 157 19.64 14.62 -10.30
C ASP A 157 20.57 14.12 -11.43
N ASP A 158 20.45 14.70 -12.62
CA ASP A 158 21.45 14.60 -13.70
C ASP A 158 22.40 15.81 -13.68
#